data_AF-A0A5N6TV34-F1
#
_entry.id   AF-A0A5N6TV34-F1
#
_cell.length_a   1.000
_cell.length_b   1.000
_cell.length_c   1.000
_cell.angle_alpha   90.00
_cell.angle_beta   90.00
_cell.angle_gamma   90.00
#
_symmetry.space_group_name_H-M   'P 1'
#
loop_
_entity.id
_entity.type
_entity.pdbx_description
1 polymer ?
#
loop_
_entity_poly.entity_id
_entity_poly.type
_entity_poly.pdbx_seq_one_letter_code
_entity_poly.pdbx_strand_id
1 'polypeptide(L)'
;MPSLRRKDHKRRKKSKTARRRRQSRRTGDSIEITTSIEIATEAPAKHPVQPHKPRIPVAGPAEIVDLTIDSLPKSPVEAPTQPPDNRTTYEAYLESQSAPKKRVPWSWLLRGKCTETYMPVMRGKWWSYTKAELAVESVTRQSNLSHIARIMETELGQQLYGDNRCRRCKESDHECWVYADAARQQISRPGSACTRCRWSPAAGGCSLSTRTPNVSLTKRLHNEPILFYPRPILPKSNT
;
A
#
# COMPACT_ATOMS: atom_id res chain seq x y z
N MET A 1 -58.57 -12.61 37.71
CA MET A 1 -57.28 -13.34 37.72
C MET A 1 -57.19 -14.30 36.53
N PRO A 2 -56.58 -13.88 35.41
CA PRO A 2 -55.76 -14.79 34.59
C PRO A 2 -54.45 -14.11 34.07
N SER A 3 -53.28 -14.71 34.27
CA SER A 3 -52.57 -15.62 33.35
C SER A 3 -51.46 -14.93 32.51
N LEU A 4 -50.24 -14.94 33.06
CA LEU A 4 -48.98 -14.59 32.40
C LEU A 4 -48.33 -15.87 31.81
N ARG A 5 -48.52 -16.18 30.53
CA ARG A 5 -47.77 -17.28 29.88
C ARG A 5 -47.74 -17.23 28.34
N ARG A 6 -47.23 -16.15 27.73
CA ARG A 6 -47.00 -16.12 26.26
C ARG A 6 -45.83 -15.22 25.82
N LYS A 7 -44.57 -15.51 26.19
CA LYS A 7 -43.41 -14.82 25.54
C LYS A 7 -42.22 -15.70 25.13
N ASP A 8 -42.12 -16.97 25.55
CA ASP A 8 -40.89 -17.74 25.31
C ASP A 8 -40.78 -18.52 23.98
N HIS A 9 -41.83 -18.57 23.16
CA HIS A 9 -41.81 -19.45 21.98
C HIS A 9 -41.15 -18.86 20.72
N LYS A 10 -40.87 -17.55 20.67
CA LYS A 10 -40.31 -16.89 19.47
C LYS A 10 -38.78 -16.98 19.36
N ARG A 11 -38.05 -17.28 20.43
CA ARG A 11 -36.58 -17.25 20.44
C ARG A 11 -35.92 -18.54 19.92
N ARG A 12 -36.66 -19.67 19.88
CA ARG A 12 -36.11 -20.99 19.52
C ARG A 12 -36.19 -21.35 18.02
N LYS A 13 -36.88 -20.55 17.19
CA LYS A 13 -37.01 -20.81 15.74
C LYS A 13 -35.94 -20.14 14.86
N LYS A 14 -35.22 -19.12 15.34
CA LYS A 14 -34.17 -18.44 14.54
C LYS A 14 -32.81 -19.17 14.50
N SER A 15 -32.58 -20.16 15.38
CA SER A 15 -31.30 -20.87 15.49
C SER A 15 -31.17 -22.11 14.58
N LYS A 16 -32.27 -22.62 14.00
CA LYS A 16 -32.21 -23.78 13.08
C LYS A 16 -31.93 -23.42 11.63
N THR A 17 -32.24 -22.20 11.19
CA THR A 17 -32.08 -21.78 9.78
C THR A 17 -30.65 -21.40 9.40
N ALA A 18 -29.80 -21.07 10.37
CA ALA A 18 -28.39 -20.72 10.12
C ALA A 18 -27.47 -21.94 9.91
N ARG A 19 -27.86 -23.13 10.38
CA ARG A 19 -27.03 -24.35 10.30
C ARG A 19 -27.15 -25.07 8.94
N ARG A 20 -28.26 -24.87 8.21
CA ARG A 20 -28.51 -25.53 6.92
C ARG A 20 -27.75 -24.92 5.73
N ARG A 21 -27.25 -23.69 5.83
CA ARG A 21 -26.47 -23.04 4.75
C ARG A 21 -24.99 -23.42 4.70
N ARG A 22 -24.47 -24.15 5.70
CA ARG A 22 -23.06 -24.58 5.74
C ARG A 22 -22.80 -26.00 5.21
N GLN A 23 -23.84 -26.80 4.93
CA GLN A 23 -23.69 -28.16 4.41
C GLN A 23 -23.86 -28.30 2.88
N SER A 24 -24.24 -27.24 2.16
CA SER A 24 -24.56 -27.30 0.71
C SER A 24 -23.42 -26.91 -0.23
N ARG A 25 -22.17 -26.83 0.23
CA ARG A 25 -21.00 -26.48 -0.61
C ARG A 25 -19.94 -27.59 -0.67
N ARG A 26 -20.35 -28.85 -0.48
CA ARG A 26 -19.42 -29.99 -0.39
C ARG A 26 -19.65 -31.10 -1.42
N THR A 27 -20.32 -30.82 -2.53
CA THR A 27 -20.59 -31.80 -3.60
C THR A 27 -20.62 -31.11 -4.96
N GLY A 28 -19.76 -31.58 -5.88
CA GLY A 28 -19.68 -31.20 -7.30
C GLY A 28 -18.51 -30.24 -7.57
N ASP A 29 -17.50 -30.54 -8.38
CA ASP A 29 -17.22 -31.69 -9.24
C ASP A 29 -15.70 -31.89 -9.32
N SER A 30 -15.29 -33.14 -9.13
CA SER A 30 -13.98 -33.63 -9.52
C SER A 30 -13.95 -33.72 -11.04
N ILE A 31 -13.13 -32.90 -11.69
CA ILE A 31 -12.70 -33.16 -13.06
C ILE A 31 -11.24 -33.61 -12.94
N GLU A 32 -11.07 -34.92 -13.06
CA GLU A 32 -9.78 -35.57 -13.25
C GLU A 32 -9.28 -35.17 -14.64
N ILE A 33 -8.21 -34.36 -14.69
CA ILE A 33 -7.41 -34.20 -15.91
C ILE A 33 -6.12 -34.95 -15.66
N THR A 34 -6.14 -36.19 -16.11
CA THR A 34 -5.00 -37.08 -16.28
C THR A 34 -4.24 -36.60 -17.51
N THR A 35 -3.13 -35.88 -17.32
CA THR A 35 -2.17 -35.66 -18.39
C THR A 35 -0.81 -36.13 -17.95
N SER A 36 -0.45 -37.31 -18.47
CA SER A 36 0.87 -37.89 -18.47
C SER A 36 1.86 -36.93 -19.12
N ILE A 37 2.89 -36.51 -18.38
CA ILE A 37 4.11 -35.97 -18.98
C ILE A 37 5.27 -36.78 -18.45
N GLU A 38 6.02 -37.28 -19.41
CA GLU A 38 7.08 -38.26 -19.30
C GLU A 38 8.30 -37.75 -18.54
N ILE A 39 8.93 -38.73 -17.93
CA ILE A 39 10.13 -38.73 -17.12
C ILE A 39 11.33 -38.33 -17.98
N ALA A 40 12.10 -37.34 -17.54
CA ALA A 40 13.52 -37.24 -17.84
C ALA A 40 14.30 -37.24 -16.53
N THR A 41 14.79 -38.44 -16.20
CA THR A 41 15.75 -38.76 -15.15
C THR A 41 17.12 -38.23 -15.52
N GLU A 42 17.67 -37.33 -14.72
CA GLU A 42 19.13 -37.22 -14.59
C GLU A 42 19.53 -36.65 -13.22
N ALA A 43 20.23 -37.48 -12.46
CA ALA A 43 20.98 -37.17 -11.25
C ALA A 43 22.11 -38.22 -11.16
N PRO A 44 23.17 -38.05 -10.35
CA PRO A 44 23.71 -36.84 -9.72
C PRO A 44 25.24 -36.71 -9.92
N ALA A 45 25.78 -35.49 -9.93
CA ALA A 45 27.21 -35.27 -9.70
C ALA A 45 27.42 -34.42 -8.44
N LYS A 46 28.02 -35.07 -7.44
CA LYS A 46 28.60 -34.49 -6.23
C LYS A 46 29.68 -33.49 -6.60
N HIS A 47 29.75 -32.35 -5.92
CA HIS A 47 30.95 -31.90 -5.19
C HIS A 47 30.68 -30.59 -4.42
N PRO A 48 31.11 -30.49 -3.14
CA PRO A 48 31.08 -29.25 -2.38
C PRO A 48 32.37 -28.46 -2.62
N VAL A 49 32.27 -27.23 -3.14
CA VAL A 49 33.40 -26.29 -3.16
C VAL A 49 33.15 -25.21 -2.11
N GLN A 50 34.02 -25.23 -1.11
CA GLN A 50 34.13 -24.28 0.00
C GLN A 50 34.58 -22.89 -0.50
N PRO A 51 34.40 -21.82 0.31
CA PRO A 51 34.56 -20.44 -0.12
C PRO A 51 36.02 -19.98 -0.07
N HIS A 52 36.56 -19.51 -1.20
CA HIS A 52 37.84 -18.82 -1.22
C HIS A 52 37.63 -17.31 -1.02
N LYS A 53 38.03 -16.85 0.17
CA LYS A 53 38.31 -15.44 0.50
C LYS A 53 39.45 -14.94 -0.39
N PRO A 54 39.28 -13.87 -1.20
CA PRO A 54 40.43 -13.17 -1.74
C PRO A 54 41.10 -12.35 -0.63
N ARG A 55 42.32 -12.77 -0.27
CA ARG A 55 43.24 -12.08 0.62
C ARG A 55 43.91 -10.96 -0.19
N ILE A 56 43.54 -9.70 0.10
CA ILE A 56 44.20 -8.53 -0.49
C ILE A 56 45.62 -8.44 0.11
N PRO A 57 46.68 -8.39 -0.71
CA PRO A 57 48.03 -8.14 -0.26
C PRO A 57 48.21 -6.68 0.17
N VAL A 58 48.85 -6.48 1.32
CA VAL A 58 49.41 -5.21 1.79
C VAL A 58 50.85 -5.11 1.26
N ALA A 59 51.13 -4.11 0.44
CA ALA A 59 52.43 -3.50 0.14
C ALA A 59 52.09 -2.22 -0.64
N GLY A 60 52.37 -1.01 -0.18
CA GLY A 60 53.67 -0.40 0.13
C GLY A 60 53.70 0.94 -0.63
N PRO A 61 54.35 2.00 -0.12
CA PRO A 61 54.11 3.38 -0.55
C PRO A 61 55.09 3.84 -1.65
N ALA A 62 54.56 4.51 -2.67
CA ALA A 62 55.21 5.43 -3.61
C ALA A 62 54.07 5.94 -4.53
N GLU A 63 54.01 7.15 -5.06
CA GLU A 63 54.98 8.23 -5.23
C GLU A 63 54.12 9.47 -5.54
N ILE A 64 54.48 10.62 -5.00
CA ILE A 64 53.84 11.90 -5.29
C ILE A 64 54.42 12.37 -6.62
N VAL A 65 53.61 12.38 -7.68
CA VAL A 65 53.91 13.12 -8.91
C VAL A 65 52.96 14.29 -9.02
N ASP A 66 53.56 15.44 -8.73
CA ASP A 66 53.06 16.78 -8.99
C ASP A 66 52.97 16.98 -10.51
N LEU A 67 51.75 17.21 -11.02
CA LEU A 67 51.52 17.63 -12.39
C LEU A 67 50.60 18.85 -12.40
N THR A 68 51.29 19.97 -12.49
CA THR A 68 50.85 21.29 -12.93
C THR A 68 50.01 21.18 -14.19
N ILE A 69 48.75 21.65 -14.14
CA ILE A 69 47.93 21.91 -15.32
C ILE A 69 47.37 23.32 -15.19
N ASP A 70 48.22 24.27 -15.56
CA ASP A 70 47.81 25.57 -16.07
C ASP A 70 47.46 25.40 -17.55
N SER A 71 46.19 25.57 -17.90
CA SER A 71 45.74 26.20 -19.16
C SER A 71 44.24 25.99 -19.37
N LEU A 72 43.48 27.06 -19.12
CA LEU A 72 42.10 27.22 -19.58
C LEU A 72 42.05 27.35 -21.11
N PRO A 73 41.16 26.60 -21.80
CA PRO A 73 40.54 27.09 -23.01
C PRO A 73 39.26 27.88 -22.69
N LYS A 74 39.25 29.11 -23.19
CA LYS A 74 38.19 30.11 -23.12
C LYS A 74 36.89 29.56 -23.76
N SER A 75 35.91 29.21 -22.94
CA SER A 75 34.58 28.78 -23.42
C SER A 75 33.82 30.00 -23.95
N PRO A 76 33.11 29.91 -25.10
CA PRO A 76 32.21 30.96 -25.54
C PRO A 76 31.07 31.11 -24.54
N VAL A 77 30.80 32.34 -24.12
CA VAL A 77 29.67 32.72 -23.29
C VAL A 77 28.38 32.41 -24.06
N GLU A 78 27.75 31.29 -23.73
CA GLU A 78 26.38 31.00 -24.12
C GLU A 78 25.45 31.93 -23.34
N ALA A 79 24.50 32.52 -24.06
CA ALA A 79 23.58 33.56 -23.61
C ALA A 79 22.76 33.14 -22.37
N PRO A 80 22.18 34.09 -21.61
CA PRO A 80 21.42 33.79 -20.40
C PRO A 80 20.25 32.86 -20.73
N THR A 81 20.29 31.68 -20.15
CA THR A 81 19.18 30.72 -20.12
C THR A 81 17.92 31.45 -19.69
N GLN A 82 16.92 31.48 -20.58
CA GLN A 82 15.61 32.05 -20.26
C GLN A 82 15.07 31.46 -18.96
N PRO A 83 14.40 32.25 -18.10
CA PRO A 83 13.77 31.74 -16.89
C PRO A 83 12.78 30.62 -17.25
N PRO A 84 12.70 29.55 -16.44
CA PRO A 84 11.81 28.43 -16.74
C PRO A 84 10.38 28.94 -16.83
N ASP A 85 9.75 28.67 -17.99
CA ASP A 85 8.36 28.97 -18.27
C ASP A 85 7.50 28.37 -17.14
N ASN A 86 7.02 29.22 -16.23
CA ASN A 86 6.34 28.78 -14.99
C ASN A 86 4.89 28.35 -15.23
N ARG A 87 4.46 28.26 -16.49
CA ARG A 87 3.10 27.90 -16.88
C ARG A 87 3.03 26.38 -16.91
N THR A 88 2.80 25.78 -15.75
CA THR A 88 2.28 24.40 -15.68
C THR A 88 1.01 24.36 -16.52
N THR A 89 1.11 23.76 -17.70
CA THR A 89 -0.05 23.60 -18.58
C THR A 89 -1.08 22.71 -17.86
N TYR A 90 -2.36 22.91 -18.17
CA TYR A 90 -3.43 22.06 -17.60
C TYR A 90 -3.18 20.58 -17.88
N GLU A 91 -2.59 20.25 -19.03
CA GLU A 91 -2.16 18.90 -19.40
C GLU A 91 -1.07 18.36 -18.46
N ALA A 92 -0.05 19.16 -18.14
CA ALA A 92 0.98 18.76 -17.18
C ALA A 92 0.40 18.52 -15.78
N TYR A 93 -0.59 19.34 -15.37
CA TYR A 93 -1.34 19.10 -14.15
C TYR A 93 -2.09 17.77 -14.20
N LEU A 94 -2.87 17.49 -15.24
CA LEU A 94 -3.60 16.22 -15.38
C LEU A 94 -2.65 15.02 -15.40
N GLU A 95 -1.55 15.12 -16.13
CA GLU A 95 -0.54 14.07 -16.16
C GLU A 95 0.06 13.83 -14.76
N SER A 96 0.28 14.88 -13.97
CA SER A 96 0.75 14.74 -12.59
C SER A 96 -0.23 13.97 -11.69
N GLN A 97 -1.54 14.03 -12.00
CA GLN A 97 -2.61 13.36 -11.25
C GLN A 97 -2.76 11.87 -11.57
N SER A 98 -2.37 11.47 -12.78
CA SER A 98 -2.53 10.12 -13.29
C SER A 98 -1.33 9.21 -13.03
N ALA A 99 -1.59 7.92 -13.07
CA ALA A 99 -0.55 6.90 -13.06
C ALA A 99 0.20 6.86 -14.41
N PRO A 100 1.47 6.43 -14.45
CA PRO A 100 2.21 6.26 -15.69
C PRO A 100 1.56 5.20 -16.58
N LYS A 101 1.62 5.41 -17.91
CA LYS A 101 1.17 4.42 -18.90
C LYS A 101 1.99 3.13 -18.81
N LYS A 102 3.32 3.25 -18.72
CA LYS A 102 4.24 2.12 -18.53
C LYS A 102 4.49 1.92 -17.03
N ARG A 103 4.13 0.74 -16.53
CA ARG A 103 4.31 0.37 -15.12
C ARG A 103 5.72 -0.14 -14.88
N VAL A 104 6.28 0.14 -13.70
CA VAL A 104 7.56 -0.43 -13.28
C VAL A 104 7.35 -1.93 -12.97
N PRO A 105 8.13 -2.85 -13.56
CA PRO A 105 8.05 -4.28 -13.23
C PRO A 105 8.31 -4.52 -11.74
N TRP A 106 7.62 -5.50 -11.15
CA TRP A 106 7.83 -5.86 -9.75
C TRP A 106 8.60 -7.18 -9.62
N SER A 107 9.60 -7.21 -8.74
CA SER A 107 10.31 -8.44 -8.41
C SER A 107 9.45 -9.33 -7.52
N TRP A 108 8.70 -10.25 -8.14
CA TRP A 108 7.83 -11.20 -7.45
C TRP A 108 8.63 -12.12 -6.53
N LEU A 109 8.27 -12.16 -5.25
CA LEU A 109 8.89 -13.05 -4.28
C LEU A 109 8.26 -14.44 -4.40
N LEU A 110 9.12 -15.46 -4.56
CA LEU A 110 8.69 -16.86 -4.59
C LEU A 110 8.13 -17.32 -3.24
N ARG A 111 8.59 -16.71 -2.13
CA ARG A 111 8.14 -17.03 -0.78
C ARG A 111 8.05 -15.77 0.07
N GLY A 112 7.08 -15.76 0.98
CA GLY A 112 6.89 -14.68 1.95
C GLY A 112 6.18 -13.46 1.36
N LYS A 113 6.29 -12.33 2.08
CA LYS A 113 5.69 -11.05 1.69
C LYS A 113 6.70 -9.92 1.83
N CYS A 114 6.66 -8.96 0.92
CA CYS A 114 7.43 -7.73 1.01
C CYS A 114 6.90 -6.88 2.18
N THR A 115 7.79 -6.64 3.14
CA THR A 115 7.56 -5.76 4.30
C THR A 115 8.26 -4.40 4.16
N GLU A 116 9.13 -4.27 3.17
CA GLU A 116 9.96 -3.08 2.97
C GLU A 116 9.13 -1.88 2.53
N THR A 117 9.60 -0.70 2.91
CA THR A 117 9.04 0.58 2.48
C THR A 117 9.46 0.84 1.03
N TYR A 118 8.49 1.09 0.15
CA TYR A 118 8.76 1.43 -1.24
C TYR A 118 9.11 2.91 -1.40
N MET A 119 10.18 3.16 -2.15
CA MET A 119 10.59 4.48 -2.60
C MET A 119 10.23 4.64 -4.07
N PRO A 120 9.42 5.65 -4.44
CA PRO A 120 9.10 5.88 -5.83
C PRO A 120 10.33 6.34 -6.63
N VAL A 121 10.43 5.88 -7.88
CA VAL A 121 11.50 6.27 -8.81
C VAL A 121 11.08 7.53 -9.57
N MET A 122 9.82 7.59 -9.99
CA MET A 122 9.23 8.75 -10.64
C MET A 122 9.16 9.97 -9.72
N ARG A 123 9.31 11.16 -10.32
CA ARG A 123 9.24 12.47 -9.68
C ARG A 123 8.13 13.31 -10.29
N GLY A 124 7.69 14.35 -9.58
CA GLY A 124 6.68 15.30 -10.06
C GLY A 124 5.24 14.76 -10.06
N LYS A 125 4.99 13.59 -9.47
CA LYS A 125 3.65 13.04 -9.28
C LYS A 125 3.15 13.32 -7.87
N TRP A 126 1.84 13.46 -7.67
CA TRP A 126 1.28 13.73 -6.34
C TRP A 126 1.57 12.64 -5.30
N TRP A 127 1.88 11.43 -5.76
CA TRP A 127 2.24 10.28 -4.94
C TRP A 127 3.75 10.04 -4.86
N SER A 128 4.57 10.86 -5.55
CA SER A 128 6.02 10.79 -5.47
C SER A 128 6.55 11.58 -4.29
N TYR A 129 7.59 11.08 -3.64
CA TYR A 129 8.24 11.72 -2.50
C TYR A 129 9.69 11.24 -2.39
N THR A 130 10.53 12.06 -1.78
CA THR A 130 11.94 11.79 -1.48
C THR A 130 12.08 11.09 -0.13
N LYS A 131 13.27 10.53 0.14
CA LYS A 131 13.58 9.91 1.44
C LYS A 131 13.51 10.94 2.57
N ALA A 132 13.93 12.18 2.32
CA ALA A 132 13.88 13.27 3.30
C ALA A 132 12.43 13.65 3.63
N GLU A 133 11.58 13.84 2.62
CA GLU A 133 10.15 14.11 2.81
C GLU A 133 9.45 12.97 3.58
N LEU A 134 9.76 11.72 3.25
CA LEU A 134 9.19 10.58 3.96
C LEU A 134 9.65 10.54 5.42
N ALA A 135 10.90 10.92 5.72
CA ALA A 135 11.44 10.83 7.07
C ALA A 135 10.77 11.78 8.07
N VAL A 136 10.21 12.90 7.60
CA VAL A 136 9.47 13.87 8.44
C VAL A 136 8.08 13.36 8.81
N GLU A 137 7.54 12.42 8.03
CA GLU A 137 6.20 11.88 8.24
C GLU A 137 6.15 10.84 9.37
N SER A 138 4.98 10.70 10.01
CA SER A 138 4.78 9.64 11.01
C SER A 138 4.90 8.24 10.39
N VAL A 139 5.38 7.23 11.14
CA VAL A 139 5.56 5.84 10.65
C VAL A 139 4.32 5.29 9.94
N THR A 140 3.12 5.55 10.48
CA THR A 140 1.85 5.15 9.86
C THR A 140 1.64 5.84 8.51
N ARG A 141 1.94 7.15 8.42
CA ARG A 141 1.84 7.91 7.18
C ARG A 141 2.89 7.46 6.17
N GLN A 142 4.11 7.17 6.60
CA GLN A 142 5.16 6.61 5.75
C GLN A 142 4.73 5.28 5.12
N SER A 143 4.14 4.38 5.92
CA SER A 143 3.60 3.12 5.41
C SER A 143 2.49 3.34 4.38
N ASN A 144 1.57 4.28 4.62
CA ASN A 144 0.53 4.62 3.66
C ASN A 144 1.09 5.19 2.35
N LEU A 145 2.04 6.11 2.44
CA LEU A 145 2.73 6.71 1.29
C LEU A 145 3.44 5.64 0.45
N SER A 146 4.17 4.73 1.11
CA SER A 146 4.78 3.54 0.50
C SER A 146 3.78 2.68 -0.27
N HIS A 147 2.63 2.38 0.32
CA HIS A 147 1.58 1.65 -0.37
C HIS A 147 1.02 2.42 -1.58
N ILE A 148 0.80 3.73 -1.44
CA ILE A 148 0.29 4.58 -2.53
C ILE A 148 1.27 4.60 -3.69
N ALA A 149 2.55 4.92 -3.46
CA ALA A 149 3.57 4.94 -4.48
C ALA A 149 3.69 3.58 -5.19
N ARG A 150 3.73 2.49 -4.43
CA ARG A 150 3.79 1.13 -5.02
C ARG A 150 2.58 0.84 -5.91
N ILE A 151 1.36 1.17 -5.46
CA ILE A 151 0.13 0.99 -6.27
C ILE A 151 0.11 1.93 -7.48
N MET A 152 0.69 3.12 -7.40
CA MET A 152 0.62 4.11 -8.48
C MET A 152 1.76 3.97 -9.50
N GLU A 153 2.87 3.34 -9.17
CA GLU A 153 4.05 3.26 -10.04
C GLU A 153 4.27 1.88 -10.66
N THR A 154 4.02 0.80 -9.91
CA THR A 154 4.40 -0.55 -10.33
C THR A 154 3.24 -1.35 -10.90
N GLU A 155 3.50 -2.48 -11.54
CA GLU A 155 2.45 -3.38 -12.06
C GLU A 155 1.53 -3.97 -10.97
N LEU A 156 1.86 -3.77 -9.69
CA LEU A 156 1.04 -4.23 -8.57
C LEU A 156 -0.28 -3.46 -8.43
N GLY A 157 -0.37 -2.29 -9.06
CA GLY A 157 -1.58 -1.47 -9.07
C GLY A 157 -2.53 -1.83 -10.19
N GLN A 158 -3.83 -1.80 -9.88
CA GLN A 158 -4.90 -1.93 -10.85
C GLN A 158 -5.87 -0.76 -10.72
N GLN A 159 -6.22 -0.17 -11.86
CA GLN A 159 -7.25 0.86 -11.95
C GLN A 159 -8.63 0.21 -11.98
N LEU A 160 -9.54 0.76 -11.18
CA LEU A 160 -10.96 0.43 -11.20
C LEU A 160 -11.69 1.49 -12.02
N TYR A 161 -12.60 1.04 -12.87
CA TYR A 161 -13.40 1.86 -13.77
C TYR A 161 -14.89 1.74 -13.47
N GLY A 162 -15.67 2.74 -13.91
CA GLY A 162 -17.13 2.75 -13.77
C GLY A 162 -17.59 2.47 -12.34
N ASP A 163 -18.50 1.52 -12.19
CA ASP A 163 -19.12 1.21 -10.91
C ASP A 163 -18.21 0.55 -9.89
N ASN A 164 -17.10 -0.04 -10.33
CA ASN A 164 -16.11 -0.68 -9.47
C ASN A 164 -15.28 0.33 -8.67
N ARG A 165 -15.28 1.62 -9.07
CA ARG A 165 -14.62 2.69 -8.31
C ARG A 165 -15.28 2.86 -6.94
N CYS A 166 -14.48 3.23 -5.94
CA CYS A 166 -15.04 3.60 -4.64
C CYS A 166 -15.95 4.84 -4.78
N ARG A 167 -17.00 4.91 -3.96
CA ARG A 167 -17.99 6.00 -3.93
C ARG A 167 -17.36 7.39 -4.02
N ARG A 168 -16.38 7.70 -3.17
CA ARG A 168 -15.71 9.01 -3.19
C ARG A 168 -14.96 9.28 -4.50
N CYS A 169 -14.25 8.28 -5.03
CA CYS A 169 -13.57 8.44 -6.31
C CYS A 169 -14.56 8.67 -7.45
N LYS A 170 -15.77 8.10 -7.40
CA LYS A 170 -16.85 8.39 -8.36
C LYS A 170 -17.36 9.82 -8.23
N GLU A 171 -17.66 10.26 -7.00
CA GLU A 171 -18.20 11.60 -6.71
C GLU A 171 -17.22 12.73 -7.04
N SER A 172 -15.93 12.53 -6.76
CA SER A 172 -14.87 13.54 -7.02
C SER A 172 -14.18 13.40 -8.37
N ASP A 173 -14.69 12.50 -9.21
CA ASP A 173 -14.09 12.07 -10.47
C ASP A 173 -12.55 11.88 -10.45
N HIS A 174 -12.06 11.17 -9.45
CA HIS A 174 -10.64 10.78 -9.36
C HIS A 174 -10.41 9.34 -9.76
N GLU A 175 -9.29 9.07 -10.44
CA GLU A 175 -8.85 7.69 -10.69
C GLU A 175 -8.85 6.87 -9.38
N CYS A 176 -9.36 5.65 -9.46
CA CYS A 176 -9.45 4.75 -8.32
C CYS A 176 -8.47 3.60 -8.51
N TRP A 177 -7.33 3.67 -7.83
CA TRP A 177 -6.31 2.63 -7.89
C TRP A 177 -6.27 1.81 -6.61
N VAL A 178 -6.14 0.50 -6.75
CA VAL A 178 -6.00 -0.47 -5.67
C VAL A 178 -4.87 -1.45 -5.99
N TYR A 179 -4.47 -2.28 -5.02
CA TYR A 179 -3.65 -3.44 -5.35
C TYR A 179 -4.45 -4.42 -6.22
N ALA A 180 -3.83 -4.91 -7.29
CA ALA A 180 -4.30 -6.09 -8.01
C ALA A 180 -4.36 -7.30 -7.07
N ASP A 181 -5.22 -8.27 -7.34
CA ASP A 181 -5.42 -9.40 -6.44
C ASP A 181 -4.16 -10.24 -6.24
N ALA A 182 -3.37 -10.46 -7.29
CA ALA A 182 -2.05 -11.12 -7.20
C ALA A 182 -1.08 -10.34 -6.30
N ALA A 183 -1.07 -9.00 -6.38
CA ALA A 183 -0.20 -8.15 -5.57
C ALA A 183 -0.51 -8.24 -4.07
N ARG A 184 -1.77 -8.48 -3.70
CA ARG A 184 -2.18 -8.61 -2.29
C ARG A 184 -1.57 -9.84 -1.61
N GLN A 185 -1.16 -10.84 -2.39
CA GLN A 185 -0.45 -12.00 -1.89
C GLN A 185 1.02 -11.69 -1.61
N GLN A 186 1.62 -10.79 -2.40
CA GLN A 186 3.03 -10.39 -2.29
C GLN A 186 3.31 -9.35 -1.21
N ILE A 187 2.37 -8.45 -0.94
CA ILE A 187 2.61 -7.30 -0.06
C ILE A 187 2.08 -7.57 1.34
N SER A 188 2.88 -7.25 2.36
CA SER A 188 2.43 -7.31 3.75
C SER A 188 1.42 -6.20 4.05
N ARG A 189 0.34 -6.55 4.78
CA ARG A 189 -0.74 -5.64 5.20
C ARG A 189 -1.23 -4.71 4.06
N PRO A 190 -1.58 -5.24 2.87
CA PRO A 190 -1.84 -4.42 1.71
C PRO A 190 -3.05 -3.48 1.90
N GLY A 191 -3.99 -3.84 2.78
CA GLY A 191 -5.28 -3.14 2.95
C GLY A 191 -6.17 -3.25 1.70
N SER A 192 -7.36 -2.66 1.74
CA SER A 192 -8.28 -2.65 0.58
C SER A 192 -8.79 -1.26 0.20
N ALA A 193 -8.39 -0.21 0.92
CA ALA A 193 -8.67 1.16 0.54
C ALA A 193 -7.89 1.54 -0.74
N CYS A 194 -8.50 2.35 -1.60
CA CYS A 194 -7.84 2.91 -2.78
C CYS A 194 -6.79 3.97 -2.42
N THR A 195 -5.92 4.28 -3.37
CA THR A 195 -4.80 5.23 -3.20
C THR A 195 -5.26 6.61 -2.74
N ARG A 196 -6.27 7.20 -3.38
CA ARG A 196 -6.81 8.52 -3.01
C ARG A 196 -7.37 8.55 -1.59
N CYS A 197 -8.09 7.52 -1.18
CA CYS A 197 -8.63 7.44 0.17
C CYS A 197 -7.56 7.15 1.24
N ARG A 198 -6.40 6.56 0.88
CA ARG A 198 -5.24 6.47 1.77
C ARG A 198 -4.50 7.80 1.88
N TRP A 199 -4.42 8.53 0.77
CA TRP A 199 -3.74 9.81 0.70
C TRP A 199 -4.42 10.84 1.59
N SER A 200 -5.72 11.02 1.40
CA SER A 200 -6.56 11.94 2.16
C SER A 200 -7.76 11.15 2.64
N PRO A 201 -7.77 10.63 3.87
CA PRO A 201 -8.95 9.98 4.43
C PRO A 201 -10.08 10.99 4.64
N ALA A 202 -11.31 10.66 4.21
CA ALA A 202 -12.50 11.48 4.49
C ALA A 202 -13.41 10.80 5.50
N ALA A 203 -14.36 11.56 6.06
CA ALA A 203 -15.46 11.02 6.86
C ALA A 203 -16.21 9.94 6.06
N GLY A 204 -16.45 8.78 6.69
CA GLY A 204 -17.01 7.59 6.03
C GLY A 204 -16.00 6.69 5.32
N GLY A 205 -14.76 7.14 5.12
CA GLY A 205 -13.66 6.31 4.60
C GLY A 205 -13.81 5.87 3.14
N CYS A 206 -13.04 4.84 2.77
CA CYS A 206 -13.12 4.23 1.44
C CYS A 206 -14.21 3.14 1.44
N SER A 207 -15.15 3.17 0.51
CA SER A 207 -16.18 2.12 0.39
C SER A 207 -15.65 0.76 -0.07
N LEU A 208 -14.41 0.69 -0.56
CA LEU A 208 -13.70 -0.57 -0.84
C LEU A 208 -13.00 -1.13 0.42
N SER A 209 -12.94 -0.36 1.51
CA SER A 209 -12.33 -0.82 2.76
C SER A 209 -13.16 -1.93 3.37
N THR A 210 -12.56 -3.11 3.57
CA THR A 210 -13.21 -4.25 4.26
C THR A 210 -13.03 -4.19 5.77
N ARG A 211 -12.30 -3.18 6.29
CA ARG A 211 -12.22 -2.97 7.74
C ARG A 211 -13.61 -2.64 8.26
N THR A 212 -14.09 -3.46 9.19
CA THR A 212 -15.30 -3.16 9.94
C THR A 212 -15.14 -1.79 10.60
N PRO A 213 -16.08 -0.85 10.41
CA PRO A 213 -16.04 0.42 11.14
C PRO A 213 -16.03 0.11 12.63
N ASN A 214 -15.17 0.80 13.39
CA ASN A 214 -15.11 0.62 14.83
C ASN A 214 -16.40 1.21 15.43
N VAL A 215 -17.42 0.36 15.62
CA VAL A 215 -18.79 0.74 16.03
C VAL A 215 -18.80 1.55 17.34
N SER A 216 -17.74 1.45 18.15
CA SER A 216 -17.55 2.19 19.40
C SER A 216 -17.49 3.71 19.25
N LEU A 217 -17.01 4.24 18.11
CA LEU A 217 -16.97 5.69 17.84
C LEU A 217 -18.33 6.21 17.35
N THR A 218 -19.01 5.46 16.49
CA THR A 218 -20.32 5.85 15.94
C THR A 218 -21.45 5.82 16.97
N LYS A 219 -21.36 4.98 18.01
CA LYS A 219 -22.35 4.98 19.10
C LYS A 219 -22.24 6.18 20.03
N ARG A 220 -21.07 6.84 20.13
CA ARG A 220 -20.90 8.02 20.99
C ARG A 220 -21.47 9.31 20.39
N LEU A 221 -21.62 9.38 19.06
CA LEU A 221 -22.08 10.59 18.40
C LEU A 221 -23.60 10.66 18.20
N HIS A 222 -24.33 9.55 18.33
CA HIS A 222 -25.76 9.52 18.02
C HIS A 222 -26.69 9.26 19.21
N ASN A 223 -26.19 9.14 20.44
CA ASN A 223 -27.05 8.74 21.55
C ASN A 223 -26.84 9.42 22.90
N GLU A 224 -26.10 10.52 22.99
CA GLU A 224 -26.01 11.30 24.25
C GLU A 224 -26.13 12.80 23.94
N PRO A 225 -27.14 13.52 24.47
CA PRO A 225 -27.04 14.97 24.54
C PRO A 225 -25.82 15.32 25.38
N ILE A 226 -24.91 16.13 24.84
CA ILE A 226 -23.71 16.57 25.52
C ILE A 226 -24.13 17.50 26.67
N LEU A 227 -24.44 16.93 27.83
CA LEU A 227 -24.47 17.67 29.08
C LEU A 227 -23.02 17.86 29.51
N PHE A 228 -22.49 19.04 29.20
CA PHE A 228 -21.27 19.57 29.79
C PHE A 228 -21.48 19.69 31.31
N TYR A 229 -21.19 18.63 32.05
CA TYR A 229 -20.96 18.76 33.48
C TYR A 229 -19.48 19.12 33.70
N PRO A 230 -19.16 20.34 34.18
CA PRO A 230 -17.80 20.67 34.55
C PRO A 230 -17.34 19.71 35.64
N ARG A 231 -16.20 19.04 35.43
CA ARG A 231 -15.58 18.19 36.45
C ARG A 231 -15.22 19.05 37.66
N PRO A 232 -15.71 18.74 38.87
CA PRO A 232 -15.22 19.37 40.08
C PRO A 232 -13.74 19.05 40.25
N ILE A 233 -12.93 20.09 40.37
CA ILE A 233 -11.51 19.97 40.73
C ILE A 233 -11.48 19.61 42.21
N LEU A 234 -11.13 18.36 42.54
CA LEU A 234 -10.88 17.97 43.93
C LEU A 234 -9.54 18.55 44.39
N PRO A 235 -9.49 19.22 45.56
CA PRO A 235 -8.24 19.71 46.11
C PRO A 235 -7.34 18.54 46.49
N LYS A 236 -6.06 18.64 46.13
CA LYS A 236 -5.03 17.66 46.49
C LYS A 236 -4.83 17.72 48.01
N SER A 237 -5.06 16.62 48.70
CA SER A 237 -4.62 16.42 50.07
C SER A 237 -3.10 16.30 50.07
N ASN A 238 -2.42 17.28 50.68
CA ASN A 238 -1.00 17.11 51.05
C ASN A 238 -0.95 16.20 52.27
N THR A 239 -0.18 15.13 52.17
CA THR A 239 0.28 14.33 53.31
C THR A 239 1.77 14.11 53.11
#